data_AF-A0A523DAE2-F1
#
_entry.id   AF-A0A523DAE2-F1
#
_cell.length_a   1.000
_cell.length_b   1.000
_cell.length_c   1.000
_cell.angle_alpha   90.00
_cell.angle_beta   90.00
_cell.angle_gamma   90.00
#
_symmetry.space_group_name_H-M   'P 1'
#
loop_
_entity.id
_entity.type
_entity.pdbx_description
1 polymer ?
#
loop_
_entity_poly.entity_id
_entity_poly.type
_entity_poly.pdbx_seq_one_letter_code
_entity_poly.pdbx_strand_id
1 'polypeptide(L)' 'MSSSSQSEWIRSALLQYEGPLTRYAAHLTGDIERARDVVQDTFLRLCSQKRSWVD' A
#
# COMPACT_ATOMS: atom_id res chain seq x y z
N MET A 1 -8.79 6.99 -21.19
CA MET A 1 -9.72 6.92 -20.04
C MET A 1 -9.32 5.79 -19.08
N SER A 2 -8.04 5.66 -18.71
CA SER A 2 -7.52 4.44 -18.03
C SER A 2 -6.81 4.72 -16.69
N SER A 3 -6.63 5.98 -16.28
CA SER A 3 -5.97 6.32 -15.01
C SER A 3 -6.93 6.36 -13.82
N SER A 4 -8.22 6.70 -14.00
CA SER A 4 -9.13 6.81 -12.85
C SER A 4 -9.40 5.45 -12.17
N SER A 5 -9.55 4.39 -12.97
CA SER A 5 -9.78 3.03 -12.42
C SER A 5 -8.58 2.49 -11.63
N GLN A 6 -7.36 2.79 -12.07
CA GLN A 6 -6.15 2.39 -11.33
C GLN A 6 -6.04 3.16 -10.01
N SER A 7 -6.25 4.48 -10.05
CA SER A 7 -6.24 5.31 -8.84
C SER A 7 -7.33 4.94 -7.85
N GLU A 8 -8.54 4.62 -8.32
CA GLU A 8 -9.65 4.13 -7.48
C GLU A 8 -9.32 2.79 -6.83
N TRP A 9 -8.73 1.86 -7.60
CA TRP A 9 -8.30 0.58 -7.06
C TRP A 9 -7.22 0.73 -5.99
N ILE A 10 -6.20 1.57 -6.24
CA ILE A 10 -5.15 1.87 -5.25
C ILE A 10 -5.76 2.51 -4.00
N ARG A 11 -6.71 3.45 -4.18
CA ARG A 11 -7.41 4.09 -3.06
C ARG A 11 -8.19 3.08 -2.22
N SER A 12 -8.90 2.15 -2.86
CA SER A 12 -9.60 1.07 -2.15
C SER A 12 -8.63 0.17 -1.40
N ALA A 13 -7.50 -0.21 -2.01
CA ALA A 13 -6.48 -1.00 -1.35
C ALA A 13 -5.87 -0.26 -0.14
N LEU A 14 -5.61 1.04 -0.27
CA LEU A 14 -5.07 1.86 0.82
C LEU A 14 -6.04 1.91 2.01
N LEU A 15 -7.32 2.23 1.76
CA LEU A 15 -8.36 2.25 2.79
C LEU A 15 -8.53 0.91 3.50
N GLN A 16 -8.35 -0.20 2.78
CA GLN A 16 -8.53 -1.54 3.33
C GLN A 16 -7.30 -2.04 4.09
N TYR A 17 -6.09 -1.76 3.59
CA TYR A 17 -4.87 -2.46 4.02
C TYR A 17 -3.85 -1.58 4.76
N GLU A 18 -3.96 -0.25 4.76
CA GLU A 18 -3.01 0.64 5.46
C GLU A 18 -2.86 0.27 6.95
N GLY A 19 -3.97 0.17 7.69
CA GLY A 19 -3.94 -0.16 9.13
C GLY A 19 -3.39 -1.55 9.44
N PRO A 20 -3.88 -2.63 8.78
CA PRO A 20 -3.33 -3.97 8.92
C PRO A 20 -1.83 -4.06 8.56
N LEU A 21 -1.41 -3.46 7.44
CA LEU A 21 -0.02 -3.49 7.00
C LEU A 21 0.89 -2.70 7.94
N THR A 22 0.42 -1.56 8.46
CA THR A 22 1.20 -0.76 9.42
C THR A 22 1.42 -1.53 10.71
N ARG A 23 0.40 -2.23 11.22
CA ARG A 23 0.57 -3.09 12.41
C ARG A 23 1.52 -4.25 12.17
N TYR A 24 1.42 -4.90 11.01
CA TYR A 24 2.32 -5.99 10.64
C TYR A 24 3.76 -5.50 10.52
N ALA A 25 3.99 -4.39 9.80
CA ALA A 25 5.29 -3.78 9.66
C ALA A 25 5.86 -3.32 11.01
N ALA A 26 5.03 -2.76 11.90
CA ALA A 26 5.46 -2.37 13.25
C ALA A 26 5.92 -3.56 14.09
N HIS A 27 5.33 -4.74 13.90
CA HIS A 27 5.80 -5.97 14.54
C HIS A 27 7.17 -6.41 14.02
N LEU A 28 7.47 -6.18 12.74
CA LEU A 28 8.75 -6.53 12.12
C LEU A 28 9.85 -5.50 12.44
N THR A 29 9.52 -4.21 12.44
CA THR A 29 10.47 -3.11 12.63
C THR A 29 10.70 -2.78 14.10
N GLY A 30 9.75 -3.11 14.98
CA GLY A 30 9.73 -2.64 16.37
C GLY A 30 9.47 -1.13 16.50
N ASP A 31 9.13 -0.44 15.42
CA ASP A 31 9.02 1.01 15.33
C ASP A 31 7.84 1.39 14.42
N ILE A 32 6.88 2.12 15.00
CA ILE A 32 5.64 2.52 14.32
C ILE A 32 5.85 3.58 13.24
N GLU A 33 6.80 4.51 13.42
CA GLU A 33 7.08 5.53 12.40
C GLU A 33 7.76 4.86 11.21
N ARG A 34 8.74 3.99 11.49
CA ARG A 34 9.39 3.18 10.44
C ARG A 34 8.40 2.26 9.73
N ALA A 35 7.40 1.74 10.44
CA ALA A 35 6.35 0.92 9.84
C ALA A 35 5.48 1.71 8.85
N ARG A 36 5.12 2.96 9.18
CA ARG A 36 4.38 3.84 8.27
C ARG A 36 5.16 4.11 7.00
N ASP A 37 6.47 4.38 7.12
CA ASP A 37 7.34 4.61 5.96
C ASP A 37 7.39 3.40 5.03
N VAL A 38 7.52 2.20 5.58
CA VAL A 38 7.50 0.94 4.82
C VAL A 38 6.18 0.75 4.08
N VAL A 39 5.05 1.03 4.72
CA VAL A 39 3.73 0.92 4.10
C VAL A 39 3.55 1.95 2.99
N GLN A 40 3.99 3.19 3.20
CA GLN A 40 3.97 4.23 2.16
C GLN A 40 4.80 3.82 0.94
N ASP A 41 6.04 3.35 1.13
CA ASP A 41 6.89 2.88 0.01
C ASP A 41 6.24 1.70 -0.74
N THR A 42 5.58 0.81 0.00
CA THR A 42 4.84 -0.32 -0.59
C THR A 42 3.71 0.15 -1.52
N PHE A 43 2.90 1.13 -1.10
CA PHE A 43 1.84 1.68 -1.95
C PHE A 43 2.38 2.52 -3.11
N LEU A 44 3.50 3.25 -2.93
CA LEU A 44 4.16 3.94 -4.04
C LEU A 44 4.65 2.96 -5.12
N ARG A 45 5.19 1.81 -4.71
CA ARG A 45 5.52 0.73 -5.64
C ARG A 45 4.27 0.19 -6.33
N LEU A 46 3.18 -0.02 -5.59
CA LEU A 46 1.90 -0.48 -6.15
C LEU A 46 1.36 0.46 -7.23
N CYS A 47 1.49 1.78 -7.05
CA CYS A 47 1.14 2.77 -8.08
C CYS A 47 1.89 2.57 -9.40
N SER A 48 3.12 2.06 -9.33
CA SER A 48 3.99 1.85 -10.50
C SER A 48 3.85 0.45 -11.10
N GLN A 49 3.15 -0.47 -10.44
CA GLN A 49 2.95 -1.85 -10.91
C GLN A 49 1.73 -1.97 -11.84
N LYS A 50 1.78 -2.93 -12.76
CA LYS A 50 0.61 -3.31 -13.57
C LYS A 50 -0.33 -4.14 -12.71
N ARG A 51 -1.62 -3.81 -12.71
CA ARG A 51 -2.66 -4.52 -11.94
C ARG A 51 -2.64 -6.04 -12.16
N SER A 52 -2.30 -6.52 -13.36
CA SER A 52 -2.22 -7.95 -13.70
C SER A 52 -1.10 -8.73 -13.00
N TRP A 53 -0.24 -8.07 -12.21
CA TRP A 53 0.80 -8.72 -11.40
C TRP A 53 0.37 -8.93 -9.95
N VAL A 54 -0.76 -8.34 -9.56
CA VAL A 54 -1.32 -8.37 -8.21
C VAL A 54 -2.75 -8.87 -8.37
N ASP A 55 -2.90 -10.18 -8.52
CA ASP A 55 -4.17 -10.91 -8.60
C ASP A 55 -4.38 -11.73 -7.32
#